data_AF-A0A1Z1MNX7-F1
#
_entry.id   AF-A0A1Z1MNX7-F1
#
_cell.length_a   1.000
_cell.length_b   1.000
_cell.length_c   1.000
_cell.angle_alpha   90.00
_cell.angle_beta   90.00
_cell.angle_gamma   90.00
#
_symmetry.space_group_name_H-M   'P 1'
#
loop_
_entity.id
_entity.type
_entity.pdbx_description
1 polymer ?
#
loop_
_entity_poly.entity_id
_entity_poly.type
_entity_poly.pdbx_seq_one_letter_code
_entity_poly.pdbx_strand_id
1 'polypeptide(L)' 'MISKTNRNFKSIEEEVINLKKQLVILRMKKITKQKVETHIIKKTQHKISQILQLNQVNKNK' A
#
# COMPACT_ATOMS: atom_id res chain seq x y z
N MET A 1 -24.56 -22.43 -0.10
CA MET A 1 -24.45 -20.96 -0.17
C MET A 1 -23.19 -20.61 -0.94
N ILE A 2 -23.36 -20.30 -2.24
CA ILE A 2 -22.27 -20.08 -3.19
C ILE A 2 -21.79 -18.61 -3.12
N SER A 3 -20.50 -18.45 -3.42
CA SER A 3 -19.76 -17.23 -3.80
C SER A 3 -19.58 -16.11 -2.76
N LYS A 4 -18.56 -16.25 -1.90
CA LYS A 4 -17.72 -15.10 -1.51
C LYS A 4 -16.31 -15.29 -2.07
N THR A 5 -16.20 -15.23 -3.39
CA THR A 5 -14.89 -15.10 -4.03
C THR A 5 -14.97 -14.02 -5.09
N ASN A 6 -15.36 -12.81 -4.66
CA ASN A 6 -15.01 -11.62 -5.41
C ASN A 6 -13.55 -11.30 -5.09
N ARG A 7 -12.64 -12.17 -5.54
CA ARG A 7 -11.20 -11.86 -5.58
C ARG A 7 -11.04 -10.85 -6.70
N ASN A 8 -11.29 -9.59 -6.36
CA ASN A 8 -10.99 -8.46 -7.23
C ASN A 8 -9.48 -8.52 -7.50
N PHE A 9 -9.09 -8.94 -8.70
CA PHE A 9 -7.70 -8.95 -9.14
C PHE A 9 -7.26 -7.49 -9.29
N LYS A 10 -7.00 -6.82 -8.15
CA LYS A 10 -6.37 -5.50 -8.18
C LYS A 10 -4.99 -5.69 -8.79
N SER A 11 -4.69 -4.92 -9.81
CA SER A 11 -3.35 -4.90 -10.38
C SER A 11 -2.34 -4.50 -9.29
N ILE A 12 -1.11 -4.96 -9.43
CA ILE A 12 0.00 -4.55 -8.54
C ILE A 12 0.09 -3.01 -8.49
N GLU A 13 -0.17 -2.35 -9.62
CA GLU A 13 -0.18 -0.89 -9.73
C GLU A 13 -1.31 -0.27 -8.91
N GLU A 14 -2.52 -0.83 -8.95
CA GLU A 14 -3.64 -0.37 -8.11
C GLU A 14 -3.35 -0.53 -6.62
N GLU A 15 -2.68 -1.61 -6.21
CA GLU A 15 -2.27 -1.78 -4.81
C GLU A 15 -1.26 -0.70 -4.41
N VAL A 16 -0.25 -0.44 -5.24
CA VAL A 16 0.75 0.62 -5.00
C VAL A 16 0.09 2.00 -4.95
N ILE A 17 -0.85 2.30 -5.84
CA ILE A 17 -1.59 3.57 -5.85
C ILE A 17 -2.39 3.72 -4.56
N ASN A 18 -3.08 2.68 -4.11
CA ASN A 18 -3.85 2.71 -2.87
C ASN A 18 -2.93 2.92 -1.65
N LEU A 19 -1.78 2.26 -1.59
CA LEU A 19 -0.80 2.45 -0.51
C LEU A 19 -0.20 3.87 -0.52
N LYS A 20 0.06 4.44 -1.70
CA LYS A 20 0.51 5.84 -1.83
C LYS A 20 -0.55 6.82 -1.31
N LYS A 21 -1.82 6.62 -1.66
CA LYS A 21 -2.95 7.43 -1.13
C LYS A 21 -3.02 7.36 0.40
N GLN A 22 -2.93 6.15 0.97
CA GLN A 22 -2.90 5.97 2.42
C GLN A 22 -1.71 6.69 3.08
N LEU A 23 -0.53 6.60 2.47
CA LEU A 23 0.67 7.28 2.98
C LEU A 23 0.51 8.80 3.00
N VAL A 24 -0.11 9.39 1.97
CA VAL A 24 -0.42 10.83 1.94
C VAL A 24 -1.34 11.21 3.10
N ILE A 25 -2.42 10.47 3.31
CA ILE A 25 -3.35 10.72 4.42
C ILE A 25 -2.64 10.63 5.77
N LEU A 26 -1.81 9.59 5.99
CA LEU A 26 -1.05 9.43 7.23
C LEU A 26 -0.06 10.59 7.46
N ARG A 27 0.59 11.07 6.40
CA ARG A 27 1.48 12.24 6.47
C ARG A 27 0.71 13.51 6.80
N MET A 28 -0.44 13.74 6.16
CA MET A 28 -1.31 14.88 6.47
C MET A 28 -1.74 14.85 7.93
N LYS A 29 -2.23 13.72 8.42
CA LYS A 29 -2.62 13.55 9.83
C LYS A 29 -1.46 13.86 10.77
N LYS A 30 -0.25 13.37 10.48
CA LYS A 30 0.98 13.69 11.24
C LYS A 30 1.29 15.18 11.26
N ILE A 31 1.22 15.86 10.11
CA ILE A 31 1.47 17.31 9.99
C ILE A 31 0.44 18.10 10.80
N THR A 32 -0.83 17.72 10.71
CA THR A 32 -1.93 18.33 11.48
C THR A 32 -1.94 17.91 12.96
N LYS A 33 -0.88 17.24 13.45
CA LYS A 33 -0.74 16.75 14.84
C LYS A 33 -1.90 15.86 15.32
N GLN A 34 -2.63 15.24 14.40
CA GLN A 34 -3.62 14.23 14.76
C GLN A 34 -2.92 12.99 15.31
N LYS A 35 -3.64 12.19 16.11
CA LYS A 35 -3.13 10.93 16.64
C LYS A 35 -2.83 9.98 15.46
N VAL A 36 -1.56 9.75 15.18
CA VAL A 36 -1.07 8.83 14.15
C VAL A 36 0.03 7.98 14.71
N GLU A 37 -0.09 6.68 14.52
CA GLU A 37 0.95 5.73 14.87
C GLU A 37 2.05 5.77 13.80
N THR A 38 3.24 6.25 14.20
CA THR A 38 4.41 6.41 13.30
C THR A 38 4.84 5.09 12.66
N HIS A 39 4.63 3.97 13.36
CA HIS A 39 4.96 2.64 12.84
C HIS A 39 4.06 2.25 11.66
N ILE A 40 2.84 2.77 11.55
CA ILE A 40 1.95 2.53 10.40
C ILE A 40 2.57 3.15 9.15
N ILE A 41 3.07 4.39 9.25
CA ILE A 41 3.78 5.06 8.14
C ILE A 41 4.96 4.22 7.66
N LYS A 42 5.79 3.73 8.59
CA LYS A 42 6.95 2.89 8.27
C LYS A 42 6.54 1.57 7.62
N LYS A 43 5.50 0.90 8.12
CA LYS A 43 4.95 -0.33 7.52
C LYS A 43 4.43 -0.10 6.11
N THR A 44 3.68 0.98 5.88
CA THR A 44 3.16 1.33 4.56
C THR A 44 4.29 1.60 3.56
N GLN A 45 5.34 2.34 3.95
CA GLN A 45 6.51 2.58 3.11
C GLN A 45 7.25 1.28 2.77
N HIS A 46 7.47 0.41 3.77
CA HIS A 46 8.13 -0.86 3.56
C HIS A 46 7.34 -1.76 2.60
N LYS A 47 6.01 -1.81 2.74
CA LYS A 47 5.14 -2.59 1.85
C LYS A 47 5.21 -2.09 0.40
N ILE A 48 5.21 -0.77 0.18
CA ILE A 48 5.40 -0.20 -1.17
C ILE A 48 6.75 -0.65 -1.75
N SER A 49 7.83 -0.58 -0.97
CA SER A 49 9.17 -0.99 -1.42
C SER A 49 9.22 -2.47 -1.81
N GLN A 50 8.64 -3.36 -1.00
CA GLN A 50 8.60 -4.79 -1.29
C GLN A 50 7.86 -5.08 -2.60
N ILE A 51 6.69 -4.45 -2.80
CA ILE A 51 5.90 -4.65 -4.02
C ILE A 51 6.66 -4.18 -5.26
N LEU A 52 7.31 -3.01 -5.18
CA LEU A 52 8.11 -2.49 -6.30
C LEU A 52 9.30 -3.40 -6.62
N GLN A 53 9.98 -3.89 -5.60
CA GLN A 53 11.10 -4.83 -5.77
C GLN A 53 10.65 -6.12 -6.46
N LEU A 54 9.57 -6.73 -5.98
CA LEU A 54 9.01 -7.95 -6.58
C LEU A 54 8.57 -7.73 -8.03
N ASN A 55 7.93 -6.59 -8.32
CA ASN A 55 7.54 -6.25 -9.69
C ASN A 55 8.76 -6.08 -10.60
N GLN A 56 9.83 -5.46 -10.11
CA GLN A 56 11.07 -5.31 -10.87
C GLN A 56 11.78 -6.64 -11.12
N VAL A 57 11.84 -7.52 -10.11
CA VAL A 57 12.37 -8.88 -10.27
C VAL A 57 11.59 -9.67 -11.33
N ASN A 58 10.26 -9.55 -11.35
CA ASN A 58 9.41 -10.24 -12.33
C ASN A 58 9.55 -9.68 -13.75
N LYS A 59 9.84 -8.37 -13.91
CA LYS A 59 10.08 -7.75 -15.23
C LYS A 59 11.44 -8.09 -15.83
N ASN A 60 12.41 -8.45 -14.99
CA ASN A 60 13.77 -8.79 -15.40
C ASN A 60 13.96 -10.29 -15.70
N LYS A 61 12.91 -11.10 -15.54
CA LYS A 61 12.84 -12.51 -15.95
C LYS A 61 12.18 -12.62 -17.32
#